data_AF-A0A1B7P3P0-F1
#
_entry.id   AF-A0A1B7P3P0-F1
#
_cell.length_a   1.000
_cell.length_b   1.000
_cell.length_c   1.000
_cell.angle_alpha   90.00
_cell.angle_beta   90.00
_cell.angle_gamma   90.00
#
_symmetry.space_group_name_H-M   'P 1'
#
loop_
_entity.id
_entity.type
_entity.pdbx_description
1 polymer ?
#
loop_
_entity_poly.entity_id
_entity_poly.type
_entity_poly.pdbx_seq_one_letter_code
_entity_poly.pdbx_strand_id
1 'polypeptide(L)'
;MDKKLADDQMGPGVELRDPNRIRLLEMLQNVLGQIPRKAQSLVLLCDLAYLEGLSQVSSDSVLGHLALAIRTASEVDNLVNTWCQKSRASSLASSAKAASPAIRASPVQAASPVQAASPASGEPGETEIPHSPAKRRRLATDSSKESRSRAISDLCKDRDNHQCIITKMEGPVDAAHIVPFYFNNTDRRASFVELLKVFWPQRVAKWQSIINSGTEFVENLITFTPTLHRCHSIGLFGLQPIEASSDGKSMKLRFYWLAQHDANNTLTDITVIPSFPDDVQLKNIKVFNVEDEHLIKSGAVIELKTADPVNKPLPNWDLLELQWLMQRLTALRGAAEVSDSVLSESDEYPDSEIEEVFDEEESVIEDTFHDKIDTWMENQSVQQPQLV
;
A
#
# COMPACT_ATOMS: atom_id res chain seq x y z
N MET A 1 -0.93 6.38 -31.32
CA MET A 1 0.43 6.83 -31.01
C MET A 1 0.76 6.28 -29.65
N ASP A 2 1.97 5.75 -29.50
CA ASP A 2 2.45 5.27 -28.21
C ASP A 2 2.58 6.47 -27.24
N LYS A 3 2.23 6.26 -25.97
CA LYS A 3 2.39 7.28 -24.93
C LYS A 3 3.85 7.26 -24.54
N LYS A 4 4.57 8.38 -24.69
CA LYS A 4 5.99 8.47 -24.36
C LYS A 4 6.28 9.79 -23.65
N LEU A 5 6.97 9.68 -22.52
CA LEU A 5 7.45 10.81 -21.76
C LEU A 5 8.77 11.31 -22.38
N ALA A 6 8.96 12.62 -22.45
CA ALA A 6 10.20 13.20 -22.95
C ALA A 6 11.35 12.97 -21.95
N ASP A 7 12.58 12.82 -22.43
CA ASP A 7 13.74 12.49 -21.58
C ASP A 7 14.03 13.59 -20.54
N ASP A 8 13.78 14.85 -20.88
CA ASP A 8 13.91 16.01 -19.98
C ASP A 8 12.82 16.06 -18.89
N GLN A 9 11.78 15.23 -19.01
CA GLN A 9 10.70 15.06 -18.03
C GLN A 9 10.93 13.88 -17.07
N MET A 10 12.02 13.12 -17.23
CA MET A 10 12.31 11.94 -16.43
C MET A 10 13.20 12.26 -15.21
N GLY A 11 12.79 11.78 -14.03
CA GLY A 11 13.57 11.89 -12.80
C GLY A 11 12.85 12.56 -11.63
N PRO A 12 13.24 12.24 -10.38
CA PRO A 12 12.53 12.65 -9.17
C PRO A 12 12.45 14.18 -9.00
N GLY A 13 13.55 14.88 -9.27
CA GLY A 13 13.67 16.33 -9.08
C GLY A 13 13.38 17.20 -10.31
N VAL A 14 12.93 16.64 -11.44
CA VAL A 14 12.74 17.42 -12.68
C VAL A 14 11.78 18.59 -12.48
N GLU A 15 10.59 18.34 -11.93
CA GLU A 15 9.57 19.37 -11.74
C GLU A 15 9.98 20.47 -10.75
N LEU A 16 10.95 20.18 -9.88
CA LEU A 16 11.50 21.12 -8.90
C LEU A 16 12.46 22.14 -9.54
N ARG A 17 12.92 21.87 -10.76
CA ARG A 17 13.79 22.75 -11.55
C ARG A 17 13.01 23.60 -12.54
N ASP A 18 11.69 23.47 -12.60
CA ASP A 18 10.84 24.25 -13.49
C ASP A 18 10.93 25.75 -13.16
N PRO A 19 11.32 26.63 -14.09
CA PRO A 19 11.47 28.05 -13.83
C PRO A 19 10.17 28.75 -13.42
N ASN A 20 9.03 28.33 -13.95
CA ASN A 20 7.73 28.89 -13.56
C ASN A 20 7.37 28.48 -12.14
N ARG A 21 7.65 27.22 -11.75
CA ARG A 21 7.49 26.76 -10.37
C ARG A 21 8.34 27.60 -9.44
N ILE A 22 9.65 27.74 -9.72
CA ILE A 22 10.58 28.52 -8.89
C ILE A 22 10.06 29.95 -8.68
N ARG A 23 9.66 30.62 -9.77
CA ARG A 23 9.08 31.98 -9.70
C ARG A 23 7.83 32.04 -8.80
N LEU A 24 6.93 31.07 -8.91
CA LEU A 24 5.71 31.02 -8.08
C LEU A 24 6.04 30.75 -6.61
N LEU A 25 7.02 29.89 -6.33
CA LEU A 25 7.48 29.64 -4.96
C LEU A 25 8.10 30.90 -4.32
N GLU A 26 8.86 31.70 -5.09
CA GLU A 26 9.39 32.99 -4.64
C GLU A 26 8.26 33.99 -4.31
N MET A 27 7.21 34.04 -5.14
CA MET A 27 6.04 34.86 -4.85
C MET A 27 5.35 34.41 -3.55
N LEU A 28 5.16 33.10 -3.37
CA LEU A 28 4.53 32.55 -2.17
C LEU A 28 5.38 32.73 -0.93
N GLN A 29 6.71 32.71 -1.05
CA GLN A 29 7.63 32.99 0.06
C GLN A 29 7.37 34.36 0.67
N ASN A 30 7.10 35.38 -0.15
CA ASN A 30 6.82 36.74 0.32
C ASN A 30 5.48 36.85 1.06
N VAL A 31 4.54 35.93 0.80
CA VAL A 31 3.19 35.94 1.37
C VAL A 31 3.10 35.06 2.61
N LEU A 32 3.64 33.83 2.53
CA LEU A 32 3.51 32.81 3.57
C LEU A 32 4.68 32.81 4.56
N GLY A 33 5.83 33.37 4.18
CA GLY A 33 7.05 33.29 4.96
C GLY A 33 7.56 31.86 5.10
N GLN A 34 8.11 31.55 6.27
CA GLN A 34 8.60 30.21 6.56
C GLN A 34 7.46 29.25 6.86
N ILE A 35 7.56 28.04 6.30
CA ILE A 35 6.57 26.98 6.49
C ILE A 35 7.25 25.72 7.05
N PRO A 36 6.52 24.81 7.68
CA PRO A 36 7.11 23.55 8.10
C PRO A 36 7.65 22.75 6.90
N ARG A 37 8.83 22.14 7.06
CA ARG A 37 9.48 21.37 5.98
C ARG A 37 8.57 20.29 5.39
N LYS A 38 7.79 19.59 6.22
CA LYS A 38 6.80 18.63 5.74
C LYS A 38 5.68 19.25 4.90
N ALA A 39 5.28 20.51 5.12
CA ALA A 39 4.33 21.17 4.21
C ALA A 39 5.00 21.63 2.91
N GLN A 40 6.29 21.97 2.97
CA GLN A 40 7.06 22.38 1.80
C GLN A 40 7.01 21.30 0.71
N SER A 41 7.13 20.01 1.05
CA SER A 41 7.06 18.92 0.07
C SER A 41 5.79 18.93 -0.77
N LEU A 42 4.66 19.33 -0.19
CA LEU A 42 3.39 19.42 -0.89
C LEU A 42 3.32 20.63 -1.82
N VAL A 43 3.83 21.78 -1.38
CA VAL A 43 3.94 22.99 -2.23
C VAL A 43 4.92 22.76 -3.39
N LEU A 44 5.96 21.95 -3.16
CA LEU A 44 6.95 21.60 -4.18
C LEU A 44 6.37 20.67 -5.27
N LEU A 45 5.46 19.75 -4.92
CA LEU A 45 4.95 18.73 -5.84
C LEU A 45 3.51 18.98 -6.37
N CYS A 46 2.82 20.03 -5.93
CA CYS A 46 1.47 20.37 -6.39
C CYS A 46 1.45 20.83 -7.86
N ASP A 47 0.27 20.88 -8.47
CA ASP A 47 0.13 21.34 -9.87
C ASP A 47 0.56 22.80 -10.04
N LEU A 48 1.17 23.13 -11.19
CA LEU A 48 1.57 24.50 -11.50
C LEU A 48 0.38 25.47 -11.47
N ALA A 49 -0.77 25.09 -12.05
CA ALA A 49 -1.97 25.94 -12.03
C ALA A 49 -2.49 26.19 -10.60
N TYR A 50 -2.25 25.25 -9.68
CA TYR A 50 -2.59 25.46 -8.29
C TYR A 50 -1.68 26.52 -7.64
N LEU A 51 -0.37 26.46 -7.91
CA LEU A 51 0.57 27.52 -7.50
C LEU A 51 0.22 28.88 -8.12
N GLU A 52 -0.15 28.90 -9.40
CA GLU A 52 -0.60 30.12 -10.09
C GLU A 52 -1.84 30.72 -9.42
N GLY A 53 -2.86 29.88 -9.16
CA GLY A 53 -4.05 30.29 -8.43
C GLY A 53 -3.70 30.89 -7.07
N LEU A 54 -2.81 30.22 -6.31
CA LEU A 54 -2.35 30.73 -5.02
C LEU A 54 -1.65 32.09 -5.11
N SER A 55 -0.84 32.29 -6.15
CA SER A 55 -0.11 33.55 -6.36
C SER A 55 -1.01 34.73 -6.76
N GLN A 56 -2.21 34.44 -7.30
CA GLN A 56 -3.17 35.45 -7.79
C GLN A 56 -4.24 35.81 -6.76
N VAL A 57 -4.49 34.96 -5.76
CA VAL A 57 -5.51 35.22 -4.75
C VAL A 57 -5.05 36.36 -3.84
N SER A 58 -5.69 37.52 -4.00
CA SER A 58 -5.57 38.67 -3.09
C SER A 58 -6.66 38.69 -2.00
N SER A 59 -7.50 37.65 -1.90
CA SER A 59 -8.63 37.61 -0.96
C SER A 59 -8.34 36.79 0.31
N ASP A 60 -8.60 37.39 1.47
CA ASP A 60 -8.22 36.88 2.80
C ASP A 60 -8.85 35.53 3.19
N SER A 61 -10.03 35.16 2.67
CA SER A 61 -10.77 33.99 3.19
C SER A 61 -10.26 32.64 2.67
N VAL A 62 -9.91 32.54 1.38
CA VAL A 62 -9.38 31.31 0.76
C VAL A 62 -7.91 31.11 1.12
N LEU A 63 -7.14 32.20 1.19
CA LEU A 63 -5.79 32.22 1.76
C LEU A 63 -5.80 31.73 3.23
N GLY A 64 -6.83 32.05 4.02
CA GLY A 64 -6.92 31.68 5.43
C GLY A 64 -6.90 30.17 5.70
N HIS A 65 -7.81 29.42 5.06
CA HIS A 65 -7.89 27.95 5.25
C HIS A 65 -6.68 27.22 4.68
N LEU A 66 -6.17 27.66 3.55
CA LEU A 66 -5.08 26.98 2.87
C LEU A 66 -3.72 27.31 3.48
N ALA A 67 -3.49 28.56 3.85
CA ALA A 67 -2.32 28.91 4.64
C ALA A 67 -2.36 28.23 6.02
N LEU A 68 -3.54 27.93 6.57
CA LEU A 68 -3.65 27.10 7.78
C LEU A 68 -3.21 25.65 7.51
N ALA A 69 -3.68 25.00 6.45
CA ALA A 69 -3.26 23.65 6.08
C ALA A 69 -1.75 23.53 5.83
N ILE A 70 -1.16 24.55 5.17
CA ILE A 70 0.30 24.63 4.95
C ILE A 70 1.03 24.88 6.27
N ARG A 71 0.53 25.75 7.16
CA ARG A 71 1.16 26.03 8.46
C ARG A 71 1.10 24.85 9.44
N THR A 72 0.02 24.07 9.44
CA THR A 72 -0.12 22.89 10.32
C THR A 72 0.57 21.66 9.73
N ALA A 73 0.71 21.62 8.40
CA ALA A 73 1.17 20.46 7.65
C ALA A 73 0.39 19.18 7.99
N SER A 74 -0.89 19.31 8.35
CA SER A 74 -1.77 18.18 8.68
C SER A 74 -2.10 17.37 7.43
N GLU A 75 -2.31 18.02 6.29
CA GLU A 75 -2.73 17.36 5.07
C GLU A 75 -1.65 16.47 4.49
N VAL A 76 -0.38 16.87 4.61
CA VAL A 76 0.74 16.04 4.18
C VAL A 76 0.86 14.79 5.05
N ASP A 77 0.72 14.94 6.37
CA ASP A 77 0.74 13.79 7.27
C ASP A 77 -0.44 12.85 7.00
N ASN A 78 -1.64 13.38 6.75
CA ASN A 78 -2.81 12.58 6.41
C ASN A 78 -2.60 11.82 5.10
N LEU A 79 -2.16 12.50 4.03
CA LEU A 79 -1.86 11.90 2.73
C LEU A 79 -0.81 10.79 2.84
N VAL A 80 0.33 11.08 3.47
CA VAL A 80 1.45 10.13 3.53
C VAL A 80 1.14 8.96 4.47
N ASN A 81 0.51 9.20 5.63
CA ASN A 81 0.19 8.10 6.56
C ASN A 81 -0.89 7.17 5.99
N THR A 82 -1.92 7.72 5.33
CA THR A 82 -2.95 6.87 4.69
C THR A 82 -2.39 6.12 3.48
N TRP A 83 -1.51 6.75 2.69
CA TRP A 83 -0.82 6.12 1.58
C TRP A 83 0.12 4.99 2.02
N CYS A 84 0.97 5.24 3.00
CA CYS A 84 1.88 4.24 3.56
C CYS A 84 1.19 3.25 4.51
N GLN A 85 -0.13 3.35 4.67
CA GLN A 85 -0.94 2.49 5.56
C GLN A 85 -0.41 2.45 7.00
N LYS A 86 0.18 3.56 7.46
CA LYS A 86 0.65 3.70 8.84
C LYS A 86 -0.57 3.85 9.74
N SER A 87 -0.93 2.79 10.48
CA SER A 87 -1.97 2.90 11.49
C SER A 87 -1.57 4.01 12.47
N ARG A 88 -2.52 4.90 12.81
CA ARG A 88 -2.37 5.68 14.05
C ARG A 88 -2.40 4.64 15.16
N ALA A 89 -1.35 4.59 15.97
CA ALA A 89 -1.22 3.70 17.12
C ALA A 89 -2.59 3.49 17.79
N SER A 90 -2.97 2.23 18.04
CA SER A 90 -4.16 1.94 18.83
C SER A 90 -4.07 2.77 20.10
N SER A 91 -5.14 3.51 20.39
CA SER A 91 -5.37 4.21 21.65
C SER A 91 -4.71 3.47 22.80
N LEU A 92 -3.79 4.16 23.48
CA LEU A 92 -3.17 3.74 24.73
C LEU A 92 -4.25 3.15 25.65
N ALA A 93 -4.36 1.83 25.70
CA ALA A 93 -5.02 1.17 26.80
C ALA A 93 -4.14 1.47 28.01
N SER A 94 -4.67 2.29 28.93
CA SER A 94 -4.03 2.63 30.19
C SER A 94 -3.39 1.39 30.81
N SER A 95 -2.08 1.46 31.01
CA SER A 95 -1.32 0.48 31.78
C SER A 95 -1.89 0.43 33.20
N ALA A 96 -2.78 -0.52 33.44
CA ALA A 96 -3.13 -0.93 34.79
C ALA A 96 -1.93 -1.69 35.34
N LYS A 97 -1.18 -1.03 36.22
CA LYS A 97 -0.13 -1.62 37.05
C LYS A 97 -0.62 -2.91 37.70
N ALA A 98 -0.11 -4.05 37.26
CA ALA A 98 -0.17 -5.28 38.03
C ALA A 98 1.22 -5.54 38.63
N ALA A 99 1.28 -5.43 39.95
CA ALA A 99 2.46 -5.70 40.75
C ALA A 99 2.93 -7.15 40.58
N SER A 100 4.25 -7.34 40.54
CA SER A 100 4.88 -8.65 40.67
C SER A 100 4.50 -9.32 42.00
N PRO A 101 4.46 -10.66 42.01
CA PRO A 101 5.07 -11.33 43.15
C PRO A 101 6.03 -12.44 42.74
N ALA A 102 6.96 -12.65 43.67
CA ALA A 102 8.13 -13.48 43.62
C ALA A 102 7.86 -15.00 43.62
N ILE A 103 8.90 -15.70 43.17
CA ILE A 103 9.17 -17.14 43.23
C ILE A 103 8.94 -17.73 44.63
N ARG A 104 8.19 -18.86 44.75
CA ARG A 104 8.59 -20.01 45.59
C ARG A 104 7.77 -21.30 45.39
N ALA A 105 8.50 -22.37 45.05
CA ALA A 105 8.42 -23.79 45.47
C ALA A 105 7.08 -24.57 45.56
N SER A 106 7.05 -25.73 44.90
CA SER A 106 6.12 -26.88 45.11
C SER A 106 6.26 -27.51 46.52
N PRO A 107 5.31 -28.37 47.01
CA PRO A 107 5.18 -29.77 46.53
C PRO A 107 3.77 -30.44 46.56
N VAL A 108 3.61 -31.42 45.66
CA VAL A 108 2.95 -32.77 45.74
C VAL A 108 1.79 -33.06 46.71
N GLN A 109 0.68 -33.63 46.19
CA GLN A 109 -0.09 -34.84 46.62
C GLN A 109 -1.49 -34.82 45.94
N ALA A 110 -1.89 -35.73 45.04
CA ALA A 110 -2.21 -37.18 45.12
C ALA A 110 -3.69 -37.50 45.45
N ALA A 111 -4.25 -38.40 44.62
CA ALA A 111 -5.40 -39.31 44.83
C ALA A 111 -6.83 -38.89 44.35
N SER A 112 -7.29 -39.61 43.32
CA SER A 112 -8.70 -40.03 43.06
C SER A 112 -9.18 -40.99 44.20
N PRO A 113 -10.34 -41.72 44.16
CA PRO A 113 -11.31 -41.96 43.06
C PRO A 113 -12.82 -42.11 43.50
N VAL A 114 -13.67 -42.53 42.53
CA VAL A 114 -14.69 -43.62 42.64
C VAL A 114 -16.18 -43.27 42.36
N GLN A 115 -16.69 -43.91 41.28
CA GLN A 115 -18.04 -44.51 41.00
C GLN A 115 -19.30 -43.63 41.03
N ALA A 116 -20.43 -43.99 40.40
CA ALA A 116 -20.84 -44.82 39.25
C ALA A 116 -22.38 -44.76 39.23
N ALA A 117 -22.97 -45.22 38.12
CA ALA A 117 -24.32 -45.78 37.97
C ALA A 117 -25.44 -44.88 37.40
N SER A 118 -25.85 -45.23 36.17
CA SER A 118 -27.22 -45.11 35.62
C SER A 118 -28.20 -46.05 36.38
N PRO A 119 -29.54 -46.04 36.19
CA PRO A 119 -30.18 -46.38 34.90
C PRO A 119 -31.56 -45.74 34.56
N ALA A 120 -31.87 -45.76 33.26
CA ALA A 120 -33.12 -46.14 32.58
C ALA A 120 -34.49 -45.55 33.00
N SER A 121 -35.23 -45.03 32.01
CA SER A 121 -36.40 -45.70 31.37
C SER A 121 -37.44 -44.69 30.86
N GLY A 122 -37.98 -44.92 29.65
CA GLY A 122 -39.36 -44.52 29.32
C GLY A 122 -39.55 -43.71 28.03
N GLU A 123 -39.76 -44.41 26.91
CA GLU A 123 -40.72 -43.97 25.88
C GLU A 123 -42.13 -44.50 26.25
N PRO A 124 -43.25 -43.88 25.80
CA PRO A 124 -43.81 -44.19 24.46
C PRO A 124 -44.59 -43.06 23.76
N GLY A 125 -44.64 -43.12 22.41
CA GLY A 125 -45.92 -43.17 21.67
C GLY A 125 -46.52 -41.91 21.01
N GLU A 126 -46.52 -41.94 19.68
CA GLU A 126 -47.63 -41.67 18.73
C GLU A 126 -48.04 -40.25 18.24
N THR A 127 -47.87 -40.10 16.92
CA THR A 127 -48.76 -39.56 15.86
C THR A 127 -49.05 -38.05 15.65
N GLU A 128 -48.56 -37.59 14.50
CA GLU A 128 -49.25 -36.88 13.39
C GLU A 128 -49.59 -35.36 13.40
N ILE A 129 -49.29 -34.79 12.22
CA ILE A 129 -49.78 -33.59 11.51
C ILE A 129 -48.86 -32.34 11.51
N PRO A 130 -48.54 -31.76 10.32
CA PRO A 130 -47.44 -30.83 10.13
C PRO A 130 -47.89 -29.37 10.22
N HIS A 131 -47.23 -28.59 11.05
CA HIS A 131 -47.34 -27.14 11.04
C HIS A 131 -46.08 -26.54 10.40
N SER A 132 -46.22 -26.16 9.14
CA SER A 132 -45.34 -25.18 8.52
C SER A 132 -45.59 -23.79 9.13
N PRO A 133 -44.54 -23.03 9.48
CA PRO A 133 -44.63 -21.59 9.51
C PRO A 133 -43.67 -21.01 8.46
N ALA A 134 -44.30 -20.36 7.48
CA ALA A 134 -43.80 -19.30 6.61
C ALA A 134 -42.29 -18.98 6.68
N LYS A 135 -41.61 -19.21 5.55
CA LYS A 135 -40.33 -18.58 5.18
C LYS A 135 -40.44 -17.06 5.38
N ARG A 136 -40.04 -16.56 6.56
CA ARG A 136 -39.69 -15.16 6.73
C ARG A 136 -38.32 -14.99 6.08
N ARG A 137 -38.34 -14.66 4.79
CA ARG A 137 -37.18 -14.24 4.00
C ARG A 137 -36.55 -13.04 4.71
N ARG A 138 -35.59 -13.29 5.61
CA ARG A 138 -34.68 -12.25 6.07
C ARG A 138 -33.90 -11.83 4.83
N LEU A 139 -34.15 -10.61 4.38
CA LEU A 139 -33.30 -9.91 3.44
C LEU A 139 -31.89 -10.00 4.00
N ALA A 140 -31.05 -10.80 3.37
CA ALA A 140 -29.62 -10.70 3.54
C ALA A 140 -29.27 -9.28 3.11
N THR A 141 -29.06 -8.41 4.09
CA THR A 141 -28.26 -7.21 3.88
C THR A 141 -26.87 -7.72 3.54
N ASP A 142 -26.59 -7.67 2.25
CA ASP A 142 -25.32 -7.97 1.62
C ASP A 142 -24.26 -7.00 2.15
N SER A 143 -23.71 -7.29 3.34
CA SER A 143 -22.46 -6.71 3.79
C SER A 143 -21.35 -7.60 3.25
N SER A 144 -21.08 -7.49 1.96
CA SER A 144 -19.87 -8.05 1.37
C SER A 144 -18.67 -7.46 2.15
N LYS A 145 -18.00 -8.33 2.91
CA LYS A 145 -16.78 -7.96 3.64
C LYS A 145 -15.74 -7.53 2.61
N GLU A 146 -15.19 -6.31 2.77
CA GLU A 146 -14.09 -5.74 1.98
C GLU A 146 -12.82 -6.60 2.14
N SER A 147 -12.77 -7.74 1.44
CA SER A 147 -11.63 -8.67 1.47
C SER A 147 -10.82 -8.56 0.18
N ARG A 148 -9.51 -8.85 0.28
CA ARG A 148 -8.61 -8.88 -0.87
C ARG A 148 -8.96 -10.08 -1.76
N SER A 149 -9.03 -9.85 -3.07
CA SER A 149 -9.42 -10.88 -4.03
C SER A 149 -8.22 -11.72 -4.46
N ARG A 150 -8.21 -12.99 -4.04
CA ARG A 150 -7.23 -13.99 -4.50
C ARG A 150 -7.19 -14.09 -6.03
N ALA A 151 -8.35 -14.06 -6.69
CA ALA A 151 -8.43 -14.15 -8.14
C ALA A 151 -7.74 -12.96 -8.85
N ILE A 152 -7.88 -11.74 -8.33
CA ILE A 152 -7.21 -10.56 -8.90
C ILE A 152 -5.70 -10.61 -8.63
N SER A 153 -5.29 -11.05 -7.43
CA SER A 153 -3.89 -11.32 -7.12
C SER A 153 -3.27 -12.34 -8.07
N ASP A 154 -3.95 -13.46 -8.31
CA ASP A 154 -3.47 -14.52 -9.20
C ASP A 154 -3.36 -14.02 -10.65
N LEU A 155 -4.33 -13.23 -11.14
CA LEU A 155 -4.24 -12.61 -12.46
C LEU A 155 -3.06 -11.66 -12.60
N CYS A 156 -2.73 -10.89 -11.56
CA CYS A 156 -1.54 -10.03 -11.53
C CYS A 156 -0.25 -10.86 -11.58
N LYS A 157 -0.15 -11.89 -10.74
CA LYS A 157 1.03 -12.77 -10.70
C LYS A 157 1.20 -13.50 -12.02
N ASP A 158 0.13 -14.03 -12.59
CA ASP A 158 0.10 -14.64 -13.91
C ASP A 158 0.56 -13.69 -15.02
N ARG A 159 0.10 -12.43 -15.00
CA ARG A 159 0.52 -11.40 -15.96
C ARG A 159 2.04 -11.20 -15.90
N ASP A 160 2.58 -11.17 -14.68
CA ASP A 160 4.00 -10.93 -14.42
C ASP A 160 4.83 -12.24 -14.41
N ASN A 161 4.28 -13.34 -14.94
CA ASN A 161 4.93 -14.66 -15.00
C ASN A 161 5.41 -15.18 -13.63
N HIS A 162 4.69 -14.86 -12.55
CA HIS A 162 5.05 -15.18 -11.16
C HIS A 162 6.45 -14.69 -10.76
N GLN A 163 6.93 -13.64 -11.43
CA GLN A 163 8.22 -13.03 -11.19
C GLN A 163 8.05 -11.62 -10.62
N CYS A 164 8.99 -11.22 -9.76
CA CYS A 164 9.08 -9.80 -9.41
C CYS A 164 9.44 -8.97 -10.65
N ILE A 165 8.66 -7.93 -10.93
CA ILE A 165 8.88 -7.13 -12.15
C ILE A 165 10.25 -6.44 -12.20
N ILE A 166 10.88 -6.19 -11.04
CA ILE A 166 12.18 -5.50 -10.90
C ILE A 166 13.34 -6.50 -10.92
N THR A 167 13.30 -7.52 -10.06
CA THR A 167 14.43 -8.46 -9.90
C THR A 167 14.37 -9.65 -10.84
N LYS A 168 13.22 -9.89 -11.50
CA LYS A 168 12.91 -11.10 -12.28
C LYS A 168 13.02 -12.41 -11.48
N MET A 169 13.12 -12.30 -10.16
CA MET A 169 13.17 -13.46 -9.27
C MET A 169 11.86 -14.23 -9.33
N GLU A 170 11.97 -15.53 -9.62
CA GLU A 170 10.94 -16.54 -9.43
C GLU A 170 10.99 -17.03 -7.98
N GLY A 171 9.87 -17.02 -7.27
CA GLY A 171 9.83 -17.41 -5.86
C GLY A 171 8.67 -16.79 -5.10
N PRO A 172 8.71 -16.69 -3.75
CA PRO A 172 7.65 -16.02 -3.01
C PRO A 172 7.54 -14.57 -3.50
N VAL A 173 6.40 -14.24 -4.08
CA VAL A 173 6.06 -12.93 -4.63
C VAL A 173 4.69 -12.48 -4.16
N ASP A 174 4.55 -11.17 -4.01
CA ASP A 174 3.33 -10.51 -3.58
C ASP A 174 2.73 -9.71 -4.74
N ALA A 175 1.40 -9.73 -4.84
CA ALA A 175 0.66 -8.80 -5.68
C ALA A 175 0.46 -7.49 -4.90
N ALA A 176 1.35 -6.52 -5.15
CA ALA A 176 1.36 -5.24 -4.47
C ALA A 176 0.41 -4.24 -5.13
N HIS A 177 -0.36 -3.55 -4.31
CA HIS A 177 -1.21 -2.45 -4.76
C HIS A 177 -0.39 -1.21 -5.15
N ILE A 178 -0.71 -0.60 -6.29
CA ILE A 178 -0.18 0.70 -6.73
C ILE A 178 -0.84 1.81 -5.90
N VAL A 179 -2.17 1.86 -5.91
CA VAL A 179 -2.99 2.62 -4.95
C VAL A 179 -3.43 1.66 -3.84
N PRO A 180 -3.08 1.94 -2.56
CA PRO A 180 -3.28 1.03 -1.45
C PRO A 180 -4.71 0.47 -1.29
N PHE A 181 -4.80 -0.81 -0.91
CA PHE A 181 -6.07 -1.48 -0.55
C PHE A 181 -6.86 -0.76 0.55
N TYR A 182 -6.17 0.01 1.41
CA TYR A 182 -6.80 0.88 2.40
C TYR A 182 -7.89 1.81 1.82
N PHE A 183 -7.75 2.19 0.54
CA PHE A 183 -8.72 3.00 -0.21
C PHE A 183 -9.76 2.18 -0.98
N ASN A 184 -9.84 0.86 -0.78
CA ASN A 184 -10.97 0.07 -1.28
C ASN A 184 -12.27 0.46 -0.57
N ASN A 185 -12.17 0.88 0.69
CA ASN A 185 -13.25 1.47 1.44
C ASN A 185 -13.68 2.83 0.87
N THR A 186 -14.99 3.00 0.66
CA THR A 186 -15.58 4.16 0.00
C THR A 186 -15.30 5.49 0.72
N ASP A 187 -15.44 5.54 2.05
CA ASP A 187 -15.29 6.79 2.82
C ASP A 187 -13.83 7.25 2.88
N ARG A 188 -12.91 6.29 3.06
CA ARG A 188 -11.46 6.53 3.03
C ARG A 188 -11.02 7.01 1.66
N ARG A 189 -11.54 6.39 0.60
CA ARG A 189 -11.28 6.78 -0.79
C ARG A 189 -11.79 8.18 -1.09
N ALA A 190 -13.03 8.49 -0.71
CA ALA A 190 -13.62 9.81 -0.91
C ALA A 190 -12.78 10.88 -0.21
N SER A 191 -12.40 10.65 1.05
CA SER A 191 -11.55 11.57 1.81
C SER A 191 -10.18 11.79 1.14
N PHE A 192 -9.54 10.70 0.68
CA PHE A 192 -8.27 10.78 -0.04
C PHE A 192 -8.39 11.60 -1.33
N VAL A 193 -9.44 11.35 -2.11
CA VAL A 193 -9.70 12.09 -3.36
C VAL A 193 -9.96 13.58 -3.09
N GLU A 194 -10.69 13.94 -2.03
CA GLU A 194 -10.89 15.35 -1.67
C GLU A 194 -9.56 16.04 -1.33
N LEU A 195 -8.64 15.37 -0.64
CA LEU A 195 -7.29 15.90 -0.40
C LEU A 195 -6.53 16.08 -1.71
N LEU A 196 -6.60 15.11 -2.63
CA LEU A 196 -5.94 15.23 -3.93
C LEU A 196 -6.51 16.40 -4.76
N LYS A 197 -7.81 16.67 -4.69
CA LYS A 197 -8.46 17.78 -5.42
C LYS A 197 -7.91 19.15 -5.04
N VAL A 198 -7.47 19.32 -3.80
CA VAL A 198 -6.90 20.57 -3.34
C VAL A 198 -5.60 20.86 -4.07
N PHE A 199 -4.68 19.90 -4.14
CA PHE A 199 -3.29 20.15 -4.57
C PHE A 199 -2.99 19.74 -6.02
N TRP A 200 -3.82 18.84 -6.57
CA TRP A 200 -3.66 18.30 -7.92
C TRP A 200 -4.95 18.40 -8.77
N PRO A 201 -5.56 19.60 -8.87
CA PRO A 201 -6.84 19.78 -9.53
C PRO A 201 -6.84 19.38 -11.02
N GLN A 202 -5.69 19.39 -11.70
CA GLN A 202 -5.62 19.02 -13.12
C GLN A 202 -5.55 17.52 -13.34
N ARG A 203 -5.08 16.75 -12.35
CA ARG A 203 -4.82 15.31 -12.47
C ARG A 203 -5.87 14.45 -11.77
N VAL A 204 -6.44 14.94 -10.68
CA VAL A 204 -7.32 14.17 -9.78
C VAL A 204 -8.52 13.54 -10.47
N ALA A 205 -9.13 14.21 -11.46
CA ALA A 205 -10.31 13.69 -12.14
C ALA A 205 -10.03 12.35 -12.84
N LYS A 206 -8.83 12.20 -13.43
CA LYS A 206 -8.41 10.95 -14.08
C LYS A 206 -8.24 9.85 -13.04
N TRP A 207 -7.46 10.13 -11.99
CA TRP A 207 -7.24 9.16 -10.91
C TRP A 207 -8.55 8.70 -10.27
N GLN A 208 -9.41 9.65 -9.90
CA GLN A 208 -10.71 9.36 -9.30
C GLN A 208 -11.57 8.47 -10.21
N SER A 209 -11.59 8.74 -11.52
CA SER A 209 -12.39 7.94 -12.46
C SER A 209 -11.99 6.46 -12.49
N ILE A 210 -10.69 6.18 -12.28
CA ILE A 210 -10.14 4.81 -12.31
C ILE A 210 -10.46 4.08 -11.00
N ILE A 211 -10.26 4.72 -9.84
CA ILE A 211 -10.45 4.08 -8.53
C ILE A 211 -11.88 4.21 -7.99
N ASN A 212 -12.82 4.80 -8.73
CA ASN A 212 -14.15 5.14 -8.22
C ASN A 212 -14.89 3.94 -7.58
N SER A 213 -14.69 2.76 -8.16
CA SER A 213 -15.36 1.50 -7.76
C SER A 213 -14.56 0.67 -6.74
N GLY A 214 -13.41 1.14 -6.27
CA GLY A 214 -12.51 0.37 -5.41
C GLY A 214 -11.07 0.38 -5.90
N THR A 215 -10.23 -0.42 -5.27
CA THR A 215 -8.80 -0.59 -5.63
C THR A 215 -8.44 -2.02 -6.01
N GLU A 216 -9.38 -2.96 -5.92
CA GLU A 216 -9.20 -4.39 -6.16
C GLU A 216 -9.40 -4.76 -7.65
N PHE A 217 -8.43 -4.43 -8.49
CA PHE A 217 -8.42 -4.80 -9.92
C PHE A 217 -6.98 -4.89 -10.45
N VAL A 218 -6.78 -5.64 -11.55
CA VAL A 218 -5.46 -6.08 -12.02
C VAL A 218 -4.54 -4.91 -12.40
N GLU A 219 -5.07 -3.87 -13.02
CA GLU A 219 -4.32 -2.68 -13.41
C GLU A 219 -3.81 -1.85 -12.23
N ASN A 220 -4.31 -2.11 -11.01
CA ASN A 220 -3.82 -1.50 -9.77
C ASN A 220 -2.84 -2.41 -9.02
N LEU A 221 -2.44 -3.56 -9.58
CA LEU A 221 -1.52 -4.50 -8.95
C LEU A 221 -0.23 -4.68 -9.76
N ILE A 222 0.88 -4.89 -9.05
CA ILE A 222 2.22 -5.19 -9.57
C ILE A 222 2.87 -6.29 -8.72
N THR A 223 3.57 -7.22 -9.36
CA THR A 223 4.25 -8.31 -8.64
C THR A 223 5.64 -7.89 -8.14
N PHE A 224 5.86 -7.99 -6.83
CA PHE A 224 7.15 -7.74 -6.19
C PHE A 224 7.61 -8.94 -5.34
N THR A 225 8.92 -9.03 -5.06
CA THR A 225 9.37 -9.83 -3.92
C THR A 225 8.88 -9.19 -2.61
N PRO A 226 8.69 -9.94 -1.51
CA PRO A 226 8.23 -9.39 -0.24
C PRO A 226 9.06 -8.21 0.26
N THR A 227 10.39 -8.27 0.10
CA THR A 227 11.28 -7.16 0.46
C THR A 227 11.03 -5.92 -0.38
N LEU A 228 10.85 -6.05 -1.70
CA LEU A 228 10.55 -4.90 -2.56
C LEU A 228 9.15 -4.37 -2.35
N HIS A 229 8.18 -5.23 -2.05
CA HIS A 229 6.84 -4.81 -1.65
C HIS A 229 6.90 -3.92 -0.39
N ARG A 230 7.72 -4.32 0.60
CA ARG A 230 7.97 -3.53 1.80
C ARG A 230 8.67 -2.20 1.51
N CYS A 231 9.70 -2.20 0.66
CA CYS A 231 10.37 -0.97 0.22
C CYS A 231 9.42 -0.03 -0.51
N HIS A 232 8.50 -0.58 -1.31
CA HIS A 232 7.47 0.17 -2.03
C HIS A 232 6.45 0.79 -1.07
N SER A 233 5.97 0.05 -0.07
CA SER A 233 4.93 0.54 0.86
C SER A 233 5.38 1.70 1.75
N ILE A 234 6.69 1.80 2.04
CA ILE A 234 7.27 2.90 2.83
C ILE A 234 7.92 4.00 1.97
N GLY A 235 7.86 3.89 0.64
CA GLY A 235 8.36 4.91 -0.29
C GLY A 235 9.88 5.03 -0.40
N LEU A 236 10.61 3.93 -0.28
CA LEU A 236 12.05 3.91 -0.56
C LEU A 236 12.36 4.07 -2.06
N PHE A 237 11.45 3.65 -2.94
CA PHE A 237 11.59 3.83 -4.38
C PHE A 237 10.28 4.23 -5.04
N GLY A 238 10.39 4.81 -6.24
CA GLY A 238 9.27 5.13 -7.11
C GLY A 238 9.42 4.50 -8.50
N LEU A 239 8.30 4.32 -9.20
CA LEU A 239 8.27 3.82 -10.57
C LEU A 239 7.65 4.89 -11.47
N GLN A 240 8.48 5.57 -12.25
CA GLN A 240 8.00 6.58 -13.18
C GLN A 240 7.58 5.90 -14.49
N PRO A 241 6.32 6.01 -14.94
CA PRO A 241 5.95 5.51 -16.27
C PRO A 241 6.59 6.41 -17.35
N ILE A 242 7.27 5.81 -18.33
CA ILE A 242 8.01 6.56 -19.37
C ILE A 242 7.59 6.23 -20.79
N GLU A 243 7.05 5.04 -21.05
CA GLU A 243 6.59 4.64 -22.38
C GLU A 243 5.49 3.57 -22.27
N ALA A 244 4.45 3.63 -23.09
CA ALA A 244 3.42 2.61 -23.19
C ALA A 244 2.94 2.46 -24.63
N SER A 245 2.85 1.21 -25.08
CA SER A 245 2.38 0.90 -26.41
C SER A 245 0.89 1.14 -26.54
N SER A 246 0.47 1.60 -27.71
CA SER A 246 -0.94 1.88 -28.02
C SER A 246 -1.84 0.64 -28.04
N ASP A 247 -1.27 -0.56 -28.15
CA ASP A 247 -1.97 -1.84 -28.04
C ASP A 247 -2.09 -2.39 -26.60
N GLY A 248 -1.53 -1.68 -25.62
CA GLY A 248 -1.56 -2.07 -24.20
C GLY A 248 -0.66 -3.25 -23.83
N LYS A 249 0.19 -3.74 -24.75
CA LYS A 249 1.01 -4.95 -24.55
C LYS A 249 2.38 -4.71 -23.97
N SER A 250 2.91 -3.49 -24.01
CA SER A 250 4.21 -3.12 -23.44
C SER A 250 4.12 -1.80 -22.69
N MET A 251 4.80 -1.74 -21.55
CA MET A 251 5.00 -0.52 -20.78
C MET A 251 6.43 -0.51 -20.22
N LYS A 252 7.08 0.66 -20.26
CA LYS A 252 8.37 0.87 -19.62
C LYS A 252 8.22 1.82 -18.45
N LEU A 253 8.80 1.41 -17.33
CA LEU A 253 8.93 2.19 -16.12
C LEU A 253 10.39 2.52 -15.90
N ARG A 254 10.67 3.67 -15.30
CA ARG A 254 12.00 4.01 -14.81
C ARG A 254 12.00 3.91 -13.29
N PHE A 255 12.91 3.09 -12.78
CA PHE A 255 13.08 2.85 -11.35
C PHE A 255 13.96 3.93 -10.73
N TYR A 256 13.57 4.45 -9.56
CA TYR A 256 14.40 5.38 -8.78
C TYR A 256 14.37 5.02 -7.30
N TRP A 257 15.54 4.80 -6.70
CA TRP A 257 15.66 4.98 -5.26
C TRP A 257 15.43 6.47 -4.94
N LEU A 258 14.70 6.74 -3.87
CA LEU A 258 14.33 8.10 -3.49
C LEU A 258 15.14 8.53 -2.26
N ALA A 259 15.71 9.73 -2.33
CA ALA A 259 16.41 10.35 -1.22
C ALA A 259 15.41 10.64 -0.10
N GLN A 260 15.57 9.94 1.02
CA GLN A 260 14.72 10.12 2.20
C GLN A 260 15.18 11.35 2.97
N HIS A 261 14.26 12.27 3.23
CA HIS A 261 14.51 13.44 4.07
C HIS A 261 14.16 13.14 5.53
N ASP A 262 14.64 13.96 6.45
CA ASP A 262 14.26 13.81 7.86
C ASP A 262 12.81 14.28 8.07
N ALA A 263 12.06 13.58 8.91
CA ALA A 263 10.68 13.92 9.31
C ALA A 263 10.58 15.21 10.16
N ASN A 264 11.58 16.08 10.14
CA ASN A 264 11.63 17.24 11.02
C ASN A 264 10.57 18.28 10.63
N ASN A 265 9.97 18.87 11.65
CA ASN A 265 8.94 19.90 11.48
C ASN A 265 9.52 21.31 11.58
N THR A 266 10.83 21.46 11.30
CA THR A 266 11.48 22.77 11.35
C THR A 266 10.90 23.68 10.29
N LEU A 267 10.77 24.96 10.62
CA LEU A 267 10.41 25.99 9.66
C LEU A 267 11.56 26.15 8.64
N THR A 268 11.19 26.28 7.38
CA THR A 268 12.10 26.48 6.25
C THR A 268 11.50 27.48 5.29
N ASP A 269 12.36 28.20 4.58
CA ASP A 269 11.93 29.00 3.44
C ASP A 269 11.43 28.05 2.33
N ILE A 270 10.32 28.41 1.71
CA ILE A 270 9.68 27.72 0.58
C ILE A 270 10.69 27.55 -0.57
N THR A 271 11.53 28.57 -0.80
CA THR A 271 12.53 28.61 -1.88
C THR A 271 13.78 27.78 -1.61
N VAL A 272 13.97 27.27 -0.39
CA VAL A 272 15.06 26.34 -0.07
C VAL A 272 14.65 24.94 -0.56
N ILE A 273 14.70 24.75 -1.88
CA ILE A 273 14.31 23.51 -2.53
C ILE A 273 15.30 22.40 -2.12
N PRO A 274 14.85 21.31 -1.49
CA PRO A 274 15.72 20.21 -1.11
C PRO A 274 16.32 19.53 -2.35
N SER A 275 17.56 19.06 -2.22
CA SER A 275 18.16 18.21 -3.25
C SER A 275 17.34 16.92 -3.40
N PHE A 276 16.99 16.59 -4.64
CA PHE A 276 16.29 15.36 -4.98
C PHE A 276 16.97 14.67 -6.19
N PRO A 277 18.14 14.04 -5.95
CA PRO A 277 18.97 13.48 -7.00
C PRO A 277 18.33 12.25 -7.65
N ASP A 278 18.74 11.97 -8.89
CA ASP A 278 18.25 10.86 -9.71
C ASP A 278 19.16 9.62 -9.68
N ASP A 279 20.28 9.70 -8.95
CA ASP A 279 21.32 8.66 -8.85
C ASP A 279 21.47 8.11 -7.42
N VAL A 280 20.44 8.25 -6.59
CA VAL A 280 20.42 7.79 -5.18
C VAL A 280 20.86 6.34 -5.08
N GLN A 281 21.76 6.08 -4.12
CA GLN A 281 22.19 4.75 -3.73
C GLN A 281 21.91 4.55 -2.24
N LEU A 282 21.10 3.55 -1.91
CA LEU A 282 20.83 3.21 -0.52
C LEU A 282 22.03 2.48 0.09
N LYS A 283 22.34 2.82 1.34
CA LYS A 283 23.39 2.13 2.09
C LYS A 283 22.90 0.72 2.44
N ASN A 284 23.71 -0.30 2.11
CA ASN A 284 23.47 -1.71 2.43
C ASN A 284 22.22 -2.35 1.81
N ILE A 285 21.48 -1.65 0.94
CA ILE A 285 20.37 -2.23 0.17
C ILE A 285 20.80 -2.28 -1.28
N LYS A 286 20.89 -3.50 -1.82
CA LYS A 286 21.22 -3.76 -3.23
C LYS A 286 20.15 -4.70 -3.79
N VAL A 287 19.72 -4.40 -5.01
CA VAL A 287 18.70 -5.16 -5.72
C VAL A 287 19.31 -5.56 -7.05
N PHE A 288 19.28 -6.84 -7.35
CA PHE A 288 19.84 -7.41 -8.58
C PHE A 288 18.71 -7.95 -9.44
N ASN A 289 18.82 -7.77 -10.75
CA ASN A 289 18.08 -8.60 -11.68
C ASN A 289 18.78 -9.97 -11.73
N VAL A 290 18.02 -11.05 -11.52
CA VAL A 290 18.56 -12.41 -11.50
C VAL A 290 18.76 -12.99 -12.89
N GLU A 291 18.08 -12.48 -13.91
CA GLU A 291 18.19 -13.00 -15.29
C GLU A 291 19.54 -12.68 -15.93
N ASP A 292 20.06 -11.48 -15.69
CA ASP A 292 21.29 -10.95 -16.29
C ASP A 292 22.31 -10.47 -15.24
N GLU A 293 22.06 -10.76 -13.96
CA GLU A 293 22.92 -10.54 -12.80
C GLU A 293 23.36 -9.09 -12.59
N HIS A 294 22.66 -8.10 -13.15
CA HIS A 294 23.04 -6.70 -13.00
C HIS A 294 22.41 -6.03 -11.78
N LEU A 295 23.14 -5.05 -11.22
CA LEU A 295 22.63 -4.22 -10.12
C LEU A 295 21.60 -3.20 -10.64
N ILE A 296 20.39 -3.24 -10.09
CA ILE A 296 19.33 -2.26 -10.35
C ILE A 296 19.68 -0.95 -9.62
N LYS A 297 20.01 0.07 -10.41
CA LYS A 297 20.30 1.43 -9.95
C LYS A 297 19.15 2.36 -10.29
N SER A 298 19.12 3.52 -9.63
CA SER A 298 18.25 4.63 -10.03
C SER A 298 18.50 4.98 -11.51
N GLY A 299 17.42 5.19 -12.26
CA GLY A 299 17.44 5.35 -13.71
C GLY A 299 17.27 4.06 -14.52
N ALA A 300 17.31 2.87 -13.90
CA ALA A 300 17.10 1.60 -14.60
C ALA A 300 15.72 1.53 -15.24
N VAL A 301 15.64 0.98 -16.45
CA VAL A 301 14.38 0.81 -17.18
C VAL A 301 13.85 -0.60 -16.95
N ILE A 302 12.62 -0.69 -16.44
CA ILE A 302 11.89 -1.93 -16.22
C ILE A 302 10.83 -2.05 -17.31
N GLU A 303 10.91 -3.09 -18.11
CA GLU A 303 9.91 -3.38 -19.14
C GLU A 303 8.89 -4.40 -18.63
N LEU A 304 7.61 -4.06 -18.77
CA LEU A 304 6.46 -4.91 -18.50
C LEU A 304 5.82 -5.31 -19.83
N LYS A 305 5.39 -6.57 -19.93
CA LYS A 305 4.73 -7.09 -21.13
C LYS A 305 3.51 -7.92 -20.74
N THR A 306 2.48 -7.89 -21.59
CA THR A 306 1.36 -8.82 -21.52
C THR A 306 1.01 -9.29 -22.92
N ALA A 307 0.71 -10.59 -23.05
CA ALA A 307 0.17 -11.15 -24.28
C ALA A 307 -1.34 -10.89 -24.41
N ASP A 308 -2.02 -10.66 -23.27
CA ASP A 308 -3.46 -10.52 -23.15
C ASP A 308 -3.81 -9.21 -22.44
N PRO A 309 -3.82 -8.08 -23.15
CA PRO A 309 -4.11 -6.76 -22.58
C PRO A 309 -5.57 -6.60 -22.15
N VAL A 310 -6.46 -7.58 -22.42
CA VAL A 310 -7.86 -7.54 -22.03
C VAL A 310 -8.07 -8.23 -20.67
N ASN A 311 -7.57 -9.45 -20.50
CA ASN A 311 -7.78 -10.20 -19.25
C ASN A 311 -6.63 -10.06 -18.24
N LYS A 312 -5.43 -9.74 -18.72
CA LYS A 312 -4.21 -9.54 -17.92
C LYS A 312 -3.58 -8.19 -18.26
N PRO A 313 -4.32 -7.08 -18.11
CA PRO A 313 -3.85 -5.75 -18.50
C PRO A 313 -2.62 -5.33 -17.67
N LEU A 314 -1.73 -4.58 -18.31
CA LEU A 314 -0.62 -3.92 -17.62
C LEU A 314 -1.15 -2.88 -16.62
N PRO A 315 -0.32 -2.49 -15.63
CA PRO A 315 -0.63 -1.40 -14.71
C PRO A 315 -1.17 -0.15 -15.42
N ASN A 316 -2.19 0.49 -14.84
CA ASN A 316 -2.74 1.71 -15.41
C ASN A 316 -1.71 2.85 -15.29
N TRP A 317 -1.42 3.54 -16.40
CA TRP A 317 -0.46 4.64 -16.43
C TRP A 317 -0.77 5.73 -15.40
N ASP A 318 -2.02 6.18 -15.33
CA ASP A 318 -2.37 7.32 -14.49
C ASP A 318 -2.31 6.93 -13.00
N LEU A 319 -2.52 5.65 -12.65
CA LEU A 319 -2.25 5.13 -11.30
C LEU A 319 -0.75 5.11 -10.98
N LEU A 320 0.09 4.76 -11.95
CA LEU A 320 1.54 4.86 -11.81
C LEU A 320 2.01 6.31 -11.66
N GLU A 321 1.36 7.28 -12.32
CA GLU A 321 1.63 8.70 -12.09
C GLU A 321 1.25 9.14 -10.67
N LEU A 322 0.12 8.66 -10.16
CA LEU A 322 -0.28 8.89 -8.76
C LEU A 322 0.72 8.26 -7.79
N GLN A 323 1.13 7.01 -8.04
CA GLN A 323 2.17 6.34 -7.26
C GLN A 323 3.48 7.14 -7.29
N TRP A 324 3.95 7.53 -8.45
CA TRP A 324 5.17 8.31 -8.61
C TRP A 324 5.14 9.63 -7.83
N LEU A 325 4.00 10.32 -7.85
CA LEU A 325 3.78 11.51 -7.05
C LEU A 325 3.83 11.20 -5.54
N MET A 326 3.10 10.18 -5.09
CA MET A 326 2.97 9.86 -3.68
C MET A 326 4.26 9.30 -3.07
N GLN A 327 5.06 8.54 -3.82
CA GLN A 327 6.36 8.07 -3.35
C GLN A 327 7.35 9.23 -3.19
N ARG A 328 7.36 10.18 -4.13
CA ARG A 328 8.16 11.41 -4.00
C ARG A 328 7.73 12.25 -2.82
N LEU A 329 6.42 12.40 -2.60
CA LEU A 329 5.87 13.10 -1.44
C LEU A 329 6.29 12.45 -0.12
N THR A 330 6.21 11.12 -0.06
CA THR A 330 6.62 10.30 1.10
C THR A 330 8.10 10.51 1.42
N ALA A 331 8.96 10.47 0.39
CA ALA A 331 10.41 10.66 0.53
C ALA A 331 10.79 12.07 0.99
N LEU A 332 10.18 13.10 0.41
CA LEU A 332 10.41 14.51 0.78
C LEU A 332 9.86 14.85 2.17
N ARG A 333 8.75 14.23 2.59
CA ARG A 333 8.20 14.39 3.94
C ARG A 333 9.04 13.68 5.01
N GLY A 334 9.85 12.69 4.60
CA GLY A 334 10.65 11.89 5.51
C GLY A 334 9.87 10.80 6.23
N ALA A 335 8.90 10.18 5.55
CA ALA A 335 8.08 9.14 6.15
C ALA A 335 8.63 7.72 6.00
N ALA A 336 9.83 7.50 5.47
CA ALA A 336 10.38 6.14 5.37
C ALA A 336 10.80 5.53 6.73
N GLU A 337 10.68 6.24 7.86
CA GLU A 337 10.85 5.60 9.17
C GLU A 337 9.86 4.45 9.34
N VAL A 338 10.42 3.24 9.41
CA VAL A 338 9.72 1.99 9.66
C VAL A 338 9.25 2.01 11.10
N SER A 339 7.94 2.14 11.31
CA SER A 339 7.34 1.80 12.60
C SER A 339 7.38 0.28 12.74
N ASP A 340 7.85 -0.26 13.86
CA ASP A 340 7.82 -1.70 14.15
C ASP A 340 6.38 -2.29 14.16
N SER A 341 5.36 -1.44 14.08
CA SER A 341 3.94 -1.82 14.05
C SER A 341 3.43 -2.38 12.72
N VAL A 342 4.23 -2.43 11.66
CA VAL A 342 3.79 -3.00 10.36
C VAL A 342 4.08 -4.50 10.24
N LEU A 343 4.45 -5.15 11.36
CA LEU A 343 4.68 -6.59 11.43
C LEU A 343 3.37 -7.41 11.51
N SER A 344 2.20 -6.78 11.45
CA SER A 344 0.91 -7.48 11.37
C SER A 344 0.09 -7.03 10.16
N GLU A 345 0.51 -7.43 8.96
CA GLU A 345 -0.49 -7.89 7.99
C GLU A 345 -0.81 -9.34 8.37
N SER A 346 -1.38 -9.53 9.56
CA SER A 346 -1.96 -10.81 9.99
C SER A 346 -3.35 -10.89 9.38
N ASP A 347 -3.67 -12.01 8.77
CA ASP A 347 -4.97 -12.33 8.17
C ASP A 347 -6.11 -12.52 9.20
N GLU A 348 -6.02 -11.90 10.38
CA GLU A 348 -6.98 -12.06 11.47
C GLU A 348 -7.52 -10.73 11.96
N TYR A 349 -8.83 -10.54 11.77
CA TYR A 349 -9.61 -9.55 12.50
C TYR A 349 -10.01 -10.14 13.87
N PRO A 350 -10.12 -9.33 14.94
CA PRO A 350 -10.49 -9.83 16.26
C PRO A 350 -11.92 -10.39 16.23
N ASP A 351 -12.00 -11.64 16.69
CA ASP A 351 -13.20 -12.41 16.93
C ASP A 351 -14.18 -11.62 17.82
N SER A 352 -15.36 -11.32 17.27
CA SER A 352 -16.50 -10.86 18.06
C SER A 352 -17.35 -12.08 18.34
N GLU A 353 -17.32 -12.56 19.60
CA GLU A 353 -18.09 -13.67 20.16
C GLU A 353 -19.38 -13.99 19.37
N ILE A 354 -19.35 -15.07 18.58
CA ILE A 354 -20.54 -15.74 18.07
C ILE A 354 -20.45 -17.19 18.53
N GLU A 355 -21.47 -17.66 19.24
CA GLU A 355 -21.61 -19.05 19.68
C GLU A 355 -21.33 -20.03 18.53
N GLU A 356 -20.35 -20.90 18.75
CA GLU A 356 -19.89 -21.94 17.84
C GLU A 356 -21.05 -22.88 17.45
N VAL A 357 -21.36 -22.92 16.17
CA VAL A 357 -21.93 -24.11 15.52
C VAL A 357 -20.83 -24.63 14.60
N PHE A 358 -20.15 -25.68 15.06
CA PHE A 358 -19.13 -26.40 14.31
C PHE A 358 -19.74 -26.97 13.02
N ASP A 359 -19.29 -26.47 11.87
CA ASP A 359 -19.25 -27.23 10.62
C ASP A 359 -17.78 -27.35 10.22
N GLU A 360 -17.29 -28.59 10.20
CA GLU A 360 -15.91 -29.00 9.93
C GLU A 360 -15.51 -28.66 8.48
N GLU A 361 -14.89 -27.50 8.23
CA GLU A 361 -14.29 -27.20 6.92
C GLU A 361 -13.04 -26.29 6.96
N GLU A 362 -12.28 -26.32 8.07
CA GLU A 362 -11.07 -25.49 8.28
C GLU A 362 -9.75 -26.30 8.23
N SER A 363 -9.65 -27.30 7.35
CA SER A 363 -8.42 -28.12 7.23
C SER A 363 -7.77 -28.14 5.84
N VAL A 364 -8.24 -27.34 4.89
CA VAL A 364 -7.75 -27.40 3.47
C VAL A 364 -6.87 -26.19 3.08
N ILE A 365 -6.81 -25.14 3.91
CA ILE A 365 -6.26 -23.83 3.52
C ILE A 365 -4.77 -23.69 3.85
N GLU A 366 -4.30 -24.32 4.93
CA GLU A 366 -2.87 -24.33 5.26
C GLU A 366 -2.07 -25.19 4.26
N ASP A 367 -2.69 -26.25 3.74
CA ASP A 367 -2.10 -27.16 2.76
C ASP A 367 -1.78 -26.47 1.43
N THR A 368 -2.59 -25.54 0.93
CA THR A 368 -2.40 -25.01 -0.45
C THR A 368 -1.25 -24.00 -0.62
N PHE A 369 -0.84 -23.29 0.43
CA PHE A 369 0.33 -22.41 0.39
C PHE A 369 1.62 -23.21 0.62
N HIS A 370 1.58 -24.16 1.56
CA HIS A 370 2.68 -25.11 1.79
C HIS A 370 2.91 -25.96 0.54
N ASP A 371 1.87 -26.51 -0.08
CA ASP A 371 1.94 -27.29 -1.31
C ASP A 371 2.64 -26.54 -2.45
N LYS A 372 2.45 -25.23 -2.57
CA LYS A 372 3.09 -24.41 -3.61
C LYS A 372 4.55 -24.09 -3.30
N ILE A 373 4.89 -23.83 -2.04
CA ILE A 373 6.28 -23.70 -1.61
C ILE A 373 7.01 -25.03 -1.76
N ASP A 374 6.37 -26.14 -1.38
CA ASP A 374 6.89 -27.49 -1.49
C ASP A 374 7.06 -27.87 -2.97
N THR A 375 6.07 -27.60 -3.82
CA THR A 375 6.20 -27.77 -5.29
C THR A 375 7.32 -26.90 -5.87
N TRP A 376 7.50 -25.66 -5.38
CA TRP A 376 8.59 -24.80 -5.82
C TRP A 376 9.95 -25.32 -5.35
N MET A 377 10.07 -25.80 -4.11
CA MET A 377 11.28 -26.41 -3.56
C MET A 377 11.63 -27.71 -4.28
N GLU A 378 10.64 -28.55 -4.60
CA GLU A 378 10.80 -29.81 -5.33
C GLU A 378 11.27 -29.59 -6.78
N ASN A 379 10.88 -28.48 -7.40
CA ASN A 379 11.27 -28.13 -8.77
C ASN A 379 12.64 -27.43 -8.85
N GLN A 380 13.26 -27.05 -7.73
CA GLN A 380 14.65 -26.58 -7.73
C GLN A 380 15.59 -27.75 -8.04
N SER A 381 16.01 -27.87 -9.30
CA SER A 381 17.06 -28.80 -9.68
C SER A 381 18.37 -28.31 -9.06
N VAL A 382 18.71 -28.86 -7.89
CA VAL A 382 19.98 -28.61 -7.22
C VAL A 382 21.09 -29.03 -8.19
N GLN A 383 21.73 -28.06 -8.85
CA GLN A 383 23.01 -28.30 -9.49
C GLN A 383 23.99 -28.60 -8.37
N GLN A 384 24.23 -29.89 -8.12
CA GLN A 384 25.25 -30.32 -7.19
C GLN A 384 26.58 -29.69 -7.62
N PRO A 385 27.30 -29.01 -6.72
CA PRO A 385 28.64 -28.56 -7.05
C PRO A 385 29.48 -29.80 -7.37
N GLN A 386 30.05 -29.84 -8.58
CA GLN A 386 31.05 -30.83 -8.92
C GLN A 386 32.22 -30.63 -7.96
N LEU A 387 32.38 -31.55 -7.01
CA LEU A 387 33.55 -31.66 -6.17
C LEU A 387 34.77 -31.88 -7.09
N VAL A 388 35.69 -30.91 -7.09
CA VAL A 388 37.00 -31.00 -7.73
C VAL A 388 38.00 -31.63 -6.77
#